data_AF-A0A2G2N1B9-F1
#
_entry.id   AF-A0A2G2N1B9-F1
#
_cell.length_a   1.000
_cell.length_b   1.000
_cell.length_c   1.000
_cell.angle_alpha   90.00
_cell.angle_beta   90.00
_cell.angle_gamma   90.00
#
_symmetry.space_group_name_H-M   'P 1'
#
loop_
_entity.id
_entity.type
_entity.pdbx_description
1 polymer ?
#
loop_
_entity_poly.entity_id
_entity_poly.type
_entity_poly.pdbx_seq_one_letter_code
_entity_poly.pdbx_strand_id
1 'polypeptide(L)'
;MKALIILAILATFVMMFVTYNKNKDLKKLFITLGSFIVLLYLLWIGFRVSVAIFPLKIANIVLGFFAWGSIVYYMLRDRYVWWAIFSPLLVSIVFVIFSLLGGSRYEDIWRMLL
;
A
#
# COMPACT_ATOMS: atom_id res chain seq x y z
N MET A 1 -1.17 -17.51 -3.21
CA MET A 1 -0.81 -16.08 -3.08
C MET A 1 -2.01 -15.13 -3.27
N LYS A 2 -2.75 -15.19 -4.38
CA LYS A 2 -3.92 -14.31 -4.61
C LYS A 2 -5.01 -14.44 -3.53
N ALA A 3 -5.26 -15.65 -3.05
CA ALA A 3 -6.21 -15.91 -1.96
C ALA A 3 -5.87 -15.17 -0.65
N LEU A 4 -4.59 -15.08 -0.28
CA LEU A 4 -4.16 -14.38 0.94
C LEU A 4 -4.43 -12.87 0.84
N ILE A 5 -4.21 -12.28 -0.33
CA ILE A 5 -4.50 -10.86 -0.59
C ILE A 5 -6.01 -10.60 -0.48
N ILE A 6 -6.82 -11.48 -1.08
CA ILE A 6 -8.28 -11.38 -1.01
C ILE A 6 -8.75 -11.49 0.45
N LEU A 7 -8.21 -12.44 1.22
CA LEU A 7 -8.53 -12.60 2.64
C LEU A 7 -8.14 -11.36 3.45
N ALA A 8 -6.97 -10.77 3.21
CA ALA A 8 -6.55 -9.54 3.89
C ALA A 8 -7.48 -8.35 3.57
N ILE A 9 -7.92 -8.23 2.31
CA ILE A 9 -8.89 -7.21 1.91
C ILE A 9 -10.23 -7.42 2.63
N LEU A 10 -10.77 -8.64 2.59
CA LEU A 10 -12.02 -8.97 3.28
C LEU A 10 -11.93 -8.71 4.79
N ALA A 11 -10.85 -9.15 5.44
CA ALA A 11 -10.62 -8.91 6.86
C ALA A 11 -10.60 -7.41 7.18
N THR A 12 -9.99 -6.60 6.32
CA THR A 12 -9.97 -5.14 6.50
C THR A 12 -11.37 -4.54 6.40
N PHE A 13 -12.18 -4.96 5.42
CA PHE A 13 -13.58 -4.52 5.32
C PHE A 13 -14.43 -4.93 6.52
N VAL A 14 -14.27 -6.16 7.01
CA VAL A 14 -14.94 -6.62 8.24
C VAL A 14 -14.54 -5.75 9.43
N MET A 15 -13.24 -5.46 9.60
CA MET A 15 -12.76 -4.57 10.67
C MET A 15 -13.33 -3.15 10.57
N MET A 16 -13.40 -2.59 9.35
CA MET A 16 -14.02 -1.28 9.13
C MET A 16 -15.50 -1.29 9.53
N PHE A 17 -16.25 -2.31 9.10
CA PHE A 17 -17.67 -2.44 9.42
C PHE A 17 -17.93 -2.59 10.93
N VAL A 18 -17.15 -3.43 11.61
CA VAL A 18 -17.27 -3.62 13.07
C VAL A 18 -16.93 -2.32 13.81
N THR A 19 -15.85 -1.63 13.42
CA THR A 19 -15.42 -0.37 14.05
C THR A 19 -16.47 0.72 13.85
N TYR A 20 -17.03 0.83 12.64
CA TYR A 20 -18.11 1.76 12.34
C TYR A 20 -19.38 1.43 13.12
N ASN A 21 -19.79 0.17 13.22
CA ASN A 21 -21.03 -0.18 13.91
C ASN A 21 -20.95 0.11 15.42
N LYS A 22 -19.77 -0.06 16.03
CA LYS A 22 -19.53 0.24 17.46
C LYS A 22 -19.52 1.74 17.76
N ASN A 23 -18.83 2.53 16.95
CA ASN A 23 -18.58 3.94 17.25
C ASN A 23 -19.49 4.92 16.48
N LYS A 24 -20.14 4.46 15.40
CA LYS A 24 -20.92 5.25 14.43
C LYS A 24 -20.14 6.45 13.84
N ASP A 25 -18.81 6.39 13.86
CA ASP A 25 -17.95 7.46 13.38
C ASP A 25 -17.71 7.35 11.86
N LEU A 26 -18.41 8.21 11.11
CA LEU A 26 -18.28 8.32 9.66
C LEU A 26 -16.91 8.88 9.24
N LYS A 27 -16.35 9.82 10.00
CA LYS A 27 -15.06 10.44 9.66
C LYS A 27 -13.95 9.40 9.70
N LYS A 28 -13.94 8.57 10.75
CA LYS A 28 -12.99 7.46 10.88
C LYS A 28 -13.16 6.43 9.77
N LEU A 29 -14.39 6.11 9.38
CA LEU A 29 -14.68 5.22 8.26
C LEU A 29 -14.09 5.75 6.95
N PHE A 30 -14.37 7.01 6.58
CA PHE A 30 -13.88 7.60 5.34
C PHE A 30 -12.35 7.70 5.29
N ILE A 31 -11.71 8.10 6.40
CA ILE A 31 -10.24 8.14 6.48
C ILE A 31 -9.68 6.74 6.27
N THR A 32 -10.20 5.74 6.98
CA THR A 32 -9.72 4.35 6.88
C THR A 32 -9.91 3.79 5.47
N LEU A 33 -11.08 4.01 4.87
CA LEU A 33 -11.40 3.57 3.51
C LEU A 33 -10.47 4.24 2.48
N GLY A 34 -10.30 5.57 2.57
CA GLY A 34 -9.43 6.34 1.69
C GLY A 34 -7.97 5.89 1.78
N SER A 35 -7.44 5.77 3.00
CA SER A 35 -6.08 5.27 3.23
C SER A 35 -5.88 3.86 2.70
N PHE A 36 -6.89 2.99 2.83
CA PHE A 36 -6.81 1.62 2.33
C PHE A 36 -6.82 1.56 0.81
N ILE A 37 -7.67 2.34 0.13
CA ILE A 37 -7.68 2.45 -1.34
C ILE A 37 -6.32 2.97 -1.84
N VAL A 38 -5.80 4.02 -1.23
CA VAL A 38 -4.49 4.59 -1.55
C VAL A 38 -3.39 3.54 -1.35
N LEU A 39 -3.41 2.82 -0.23
CA LEU A 39 -2.45 1.74 0.02
C LEU A 39 -2.49 0.67 -1.07
N LEU A 40 -3.67 0.20 -1.47
CA LEU A 40 -3.81 -0.80 -2.52
C LEU A 40 -3.24 -0.29 -3.85
N TYR A 41 -3.51 0.98 -4.19
CA TYR A 41 -2.97 1.61 -5.39
C TYR A 41 -1.43 1.72 -5.36
N LEU A 42 -0.86 2.18 -4.24
CA LEU A 42 0.59 2.27 -4.07
C LEU A 42 1.26 0.90 -4.15
N LEU A 43 0.68 -0.12 -3.51
CA LEU A 43 1.21 -1.47 -3.58
C LEU A 43 1.15 -2.03 -5.00
N TRP A 44 0.05 -1.78 -5.72
CA TRP A 44 -0.09 -2.23 -7.11
C TRP A 44 0.95 -1.59 -8.03
N ILE A 45 1.15 -0.28 -7.95
CA ILE A 45 2.22 0.41 -8.70
C ILE A 45 3.59 -0.14 -8.30
N GLY A 46 3.87 -0.18 -6.99
CA GLY A 46 5.12 -0.65 -6.42
C GLY A 46 5.46 -2.06 -6.90
N PHE A 47 4.47 -2.95 -7.02
CA PHE A 47 4.66 -4.29 -7.55
C PHE A 47 4.99 -4.32 -9.04
N ARG A 48 4.39 -3.44 -9.87
CA ARG A 48 4.70 -3.36 -11.30
C ARG A 48 6.11 -2.85 -11.56
N VAL A 49 6.52 -1.80 -10.84
CA VAL A 49 7.85 -1.21 -11.05
C VAL A 49 8.99 -2.06 -10.50
N SER A 50 8.73 -2.80 -9.42
CA SER A 50 9.75 -3.61 -8.77
C SER A 50 10.00 -4.97 -9.42
N VAL A 51 9.29 -5.34 -10.49
CA VAL A 51 9.45 -6.64 -11.15
C VAL A 51 10.90 -6.91 -11.57
N ALA A 52 11.60 -5.89 -12.08
CA ALA A 52 12.99 -6.04 -12.54
C ALA A 52 14.04 -5.93 -11.43
N ILE A 53 13.66 -5.45 -10.23
CA ILE A 53 14.57 -5.18 -9.12
C ILE A 53 14.08 -5.95 -7.90
N PHE A 54 14.52 -7.19 -7.77
CA PHE A 54 14.06 -8.11 -6.73
C PHE A 54 14.10 -7.53 -5.30
N PRO A 55 15.14 -6.79 -4.86
CA PRO A 55 15.15 -6.14 -3.55
C PRO A 55 14.01 -5.13 -3.36
N LEU A 56 13.65 -4.35 -4.39
CA LEU A 56 12.53 -3.41 -4.33
C LEU A 56 11.18 -4.13 -4.21
N LYS A 57 11.07 -5.33 -4.77
CA LYS A 57 9.85 -6.13 -4.66
C LYS A 57 9.63 -6.62 -3.23
N ILE A 58 10.71 -7.04 -2.56
CA ILE A 58 10.68 -7.40 -1.13
C ILE A 58 10.35 -6.17 -0.30
N ALA A 59 10.98 -5.03 -0.57
CA ALA A 59 10.70 -3.78 0.12
C ALA A 59 9.21 -3.38 0.01
N ASN A 60 8.60 -3.52 -1.18
CA ASN A 60 7.18 -3.24 -1.37
C ASN A 60 6.27 -4.12 -0.52
N ILE A 61 6.58 -5.41 -0.41
CA ILE A 61 5.83 -6.34 0.44
C ILE A 61 5.93 -5.93 1.91
N VAL A 62 7.15 -5.69 2.40
CA VAL A 62 7.42 -5.34 3.80
C VAL A 62 6.75 -4.01 4.17
N LEU A 63 6.95 -2.97 3.36
CA LEU A 63 6.31 -1.67 3.57
C LEU A 63 4.79 -1.77 3.48
N GLY A 64 4.26 -2.63 2.61
CA GLY A 64 2.82 -2.93 2.58
C GLY A 64 2.28 -3.50 3.87
N PHE A 65 3.00 -4.41 4.53
CA PHE A 65 2.61 -4.93 5.85
C PHE A 65 2.62 -3.83 6.92
N PHE A 66 3.64 -2.98 6.95
CA PHE A 66 3.70 -1.86 7.91
C PHE A 66 2.59 -0.83 7.65
N ALA A 67 2.36 -0.49 6.39
CA ALA A 67 1.30 0.44 6.01
C ALA A 67 -0.08 -0.12 6.38
N TRP A 68 -0.36 -1.39 6.07
CA TRP A 68 -1.60 -2.05 6.48
C TRP A 68 -1.75 -2.09 8.01
N GLY A 69 -0.68 -2.48 8.73
CA GLY A 69 -0.66 -2.49 10.19
C GLY A 69 -0.93 -1.11 10.79
N SER A 70 -0.45 -0.03 10.16
CA SER A 70 -0.73 1.34 10.62
C SER A 70 -2.18 1.77 10.42
N ILE A 71 -2.87 1.26 9.38
CA ILE A 71 -4.31 1.48 9.18
C ILE A 71 -5.09 0.75 10.29
N VAL A 72 -4.71 -0.49 10.61
CA VAL A 72 -5.30 -1.23 11.74
C VAL A 72 -5.03 -0.50 13.07
N TYR A 73 -3.82 0.01 13.27
CA TYR A 73 -3.46 0.79 14.45
C TYR A 73 -4.31 2.05 14.58
N TYR A 74 -4.55 2.78 13.48
CA TYR A 74 -5.47 3.92 13.45
C TYR A 74 -6.89 3.51 13.84
N MET A 75 -7.39 2.38 13.31
CA MET A 75 -8.72 1.86 13.69
C MET A 75 -8.83 1.56 15.19
N LEU A 76 -7.77 1.05 15.82
CA LEU A 76 -7.79 0.64 17.23
C LEU A 76 -7.45 1.76 18.22
N ARG A 77 -6.62 2.73 17.82
CA ARG A 77 -6.02 3.73 18.73
C ARG A 77 -6.30 5.18 18.33
N ASP A 78 -7.01 5.43 17.24
CA ASP A 78 -7.34 6.77 16.73
C ASP A 78 -6.12 7.65 16.43
N ARG A 79 -4.94 7.04 16.26
CA ARG A 79 -3.69 7.72 15.92
C ARG A 79 -3.30 7.46 14.47
N TYR A 80 -3.45 8.47 13.63
CA TYR A 80 -3.18 8.38 12.20
C TYR A 80 -1.68 8.56 11.91
N VAL A 81 -1.01 7.48 11.49
CA VAL A 81 0.42 7.46 11.21
C VAL A 81 0.65 7.53 9.70
N TRP A 82 0.47 8.73 9.14
CA TRP A 82 0.49 8.94 7.69
C TRP A 82 1.78 8.46 7.02
N TRP A 83 2.95 8.72 7.62
CA TRP A 83 4.25 8.33 7.07
C TRP A 83 4.40 6.80 6.93
N ALA A 84 3.76 6.02 7.80
CA ALA A 84 3.73 4.56 7.68
C ALA A 84 2.79 4.10 6.56
N ILE A 85 1.61 4.71 6.43
CA ILE A 85 0.61 4.39 5.39
C ILE A 85 1.17 4.64 3.99
N PHE A 86 1.83 5.78 3.79
CA PHE A 86 2.39 6.17 2.51
C PHE A 86 3.78 5.59 2.25
N SER A 87 4.35 4.82 3.18
CA SER A 87 5.70 4.26 3.03
C SER A 87 5.92 3.43 1.75
N PRO A 88 4.95 2.67 1.19
CA PRO A 88 5.17 1.95 -0.06
C PRO A 88 5.48 2.86 -1.25
N LEU A 89 5.13 4.15 -1.18
CA LEU A 89 5.49 5.15 -2.19
C LEU A 89 7.01 5.23 -2.41
N LEU A 90 7.82 4.96 -1.37
CA LEU A 90 9.27 4.97 -1.46
C LEU A 90 9.79 3.99 -2.51
N VAL A 91 9.10 2.86 -2.73
CA VAL A 91 9.50 1.88 -3.75
C VAL A 91 9.43 2.49 -5.14
N SER A 92 8.32 3.18 -5.43
CA SER A 92 8.13 3.85 -6.72
C SER A 92 9.13 4.98 -6.91
N ILE A 93 9.39 5.77 -5.87
CA ILE A 93 10.39 6.87 -5.93
C ILE A 93 11.78 6.31 -6.20
N VAL A 94 12.21 5.30 -5.44
CA VAL A 94 13.54 4.68 -5.62
C VAL A 94 13.66 4.02 -6.98
N PHE A 95 12.61 3.38 -7.48
CA PHE A 95 12.59 2.84 -8.83
C PHE A 95 12.82 3.93 -9.89
N VAL A 96 12.14 5.08 -9.78
CA VAL A 96 12.33 6.20 -10.72
C VAL A 96 13.78 6.70 -10.67
N ILE A 97 14.37 6.83 -9.47
CA ILE A 97 15.78 7.22 -9.35
C ILE A 97 16.70 6.21 -10.05
N PHE A 98 16.49 4.91 -9.80
CA PHE A 98 17.28 3.87 -10.46
C PHE A 98 17.07 3.82 -11.97
N SER A 99 15.88 4.13 -12.47
CA SER A 99 15.62 4.14 -13.90
C SER A 99 16.30 5.31 -14.60
N LEU A 100 16.35 6.49 -13.96
CA LEU A 100 17.10 7.64 -14.46
C LEU A 100 18.61 7.39 -14.50
N LEU A 101 19.15 6.63 -13.53
CA LEU A 101 20.58 6.31 -13.46
C LEU A 101 20.98 5.14 -14.38
N GLY A 102 20.09 4.17 -14.57
CA GLY A 102 20.37 2.93 -15.31
C GLY A 102 20.01 2.95 -16.80
N GLY A 103 19.34 3.98 -17.30
CA GLY A 103 19.02 4.15 -18.72
C GLY A 103 18.06 3.09 -19.27
N SER A 104 18.35 2.58 -20.48
CA SER A 104 17.45 1.74 -21.28
C SER A 104 17.02 0.41 -20.64
N ARG A 105 17.73 -0.03 -19.59
CA ARG A 105 17.44 -1.26 -18.83
C ARG A 105 15.99 -1.34 -18.30
N TYR A 106 15.31 -0.20 -18.17
CA TYR A 106 13.97 -0.11 -17.58
C TYR A 106 12.89 0.38 -18.55
N GLU A 107 13.19 0.54 -19.85
CA GLU A 107 12.23 1.04 -20.85
C GLU A 107 10.96 0.17 -20.95
N ASP A 108 11.11 -1.15 -20.88
CA ASP A 108 9.98 -2.09 -20.93
C ASP A 108 9.00 -1.90 -19.75
N ILE A 109 9.52 -1.49 -18.59
CA ILE A 109 8.70 -1.27 -17.39
C ILE A 109 7.89 0.02 -17.53
N TRP A 110 8.47 1.06 -18.12
CA TRP A 110 7.75 2.30 -18.42
C TRP A 110 6.61 2.06 -19.42
N ARG A 111 6.81 1.19 -20.43
CA ARG A 111 5.75 0.77 -21.36
C ARG A 111 4.63 -0.04 -20.71
N MET A 112 4.87 -0.68 -19.56
CA MET A 112 3.84 -1.39 -18.80
C MET A 112 3.03 -0.48 -17.86
N LEU A 113 3.44 0.77 -17.69
CA LEU A 113 2.80 1.76 -16.81
C LEU A 113 1.97 2.81 -17.56
N LEU A 114 2.35 3.16 -18.79
CA LEU A 114 1.63 4.05 -19.71
C LEU A 114 0.52 3.29 -20.45
#